data_AF-A0A497PLX5-F1
#
_entry.id   AF-A0A497PLX5-F1
#
_cell.length_a   1.000
_cell.length_b   1.000
_cell.length_c   1.000
_cell.angle_alpha   90.00
_cell.angle_beta   90.00
_cell.angle_gamma   90.00
#
_symmetry.space_group_name_H-M   'P 1'
#
loop_
_entity.id
_entity.type
_entity.pdbx_description
1 polymer ?
#
loop_
_entity_poly.entity_id
_entity_poly.type
_entity_poly.pdbx_seq_one_letter_code
_entity_poly.pdbx_strand_id
1 'polypeptide(L)' 'MRIFLAADPHGSQQTWEKMCRAPKVFKADVAMMCGDLTGKAIMPIIQEKEDRWYAQPHGSKKVFKKKKDLDRFI' A
#
# COMPACT_ATOMS: atom_id res chain seq x y z
N MET A 1 -22.20 -11.41 -1.67
CA MET A 1 -21.22 -10.54 -1.01
C MET A 1 -20.09 -11.39 -0.47
N ARG A 2 -18.84 -11.14 -0.87
CA ARG A 2 -17.64 -11.86 -0.47
C ARG A 2 -16.68 -10.90 0.23
N ILE A 3 -16.21 -11.31 1.40
CA ILE A 3 -15.29 -10.52 2.22
C ILE A 3 -13.97 -11.28 2.34
N PHE A 4 -12.86 -10.59 2.08
CA PHE A 4 -11.52 -11.06 2.38
C PHE A 4 -11.06 -10.43 3.69
N LEU A 5 -10.90 -11.22 4.74
CA LEU A 5 -10.46 -10.78 6.06
C LEU A 5 -9.05 -11.33 6.33
N ALA A 6 -8.14 -10.44 6.70
CA ALA A 6 -6.82 -10.75 7.22
C ALA A 6 -6.55 -9.89 8.46
N ALA A 7 -5.66 -10.34 9.35
CA ALA A 7 -5.28 -9.58 10.53
C ALA A 7 -3.77 -9.73 10.81
N ASP A 8 -3.25 -8.79 11.60
CA ASP A 8 -1.91 -8.83 12.21
C ASP A 8 -0.77 -9.06 11.20
N PRO A 9 -0.60 -8.17 10.20
CA PRO A 9 0.48 -8.31 9.22
C PRO A 9 1.87 -8.09 9.82
N HIS A 10 1.98 -7.55 11.05
CA HIS A 10 3.21 -7.34 11.82
C HIS A 10 4.37 -6.76 10.98
N GLY A 11 4.09 -5.69 10.22
CA GLY A 11 5.09 -4.99 9.42
C GLY A 11 5.49 -5.67 8.10
N SER A 12 4.96 -6.87 7.77
CA SER A 12 5.32 -7.60 6.56
C SER A 12 4.85 -6.89 5.28
N GLN A 13 5.80 -6.35 4.52
CA GLN A 13 5.55 -5.72 3.22
C GLN A 13 4.95 -6.71 2.22
N GLN A 14 5.43 -7.96 2.19
CA GLN A 14 4.92 -8.98 1.28
C GLN A 14 3.45 -9.34 1.57
N THR A 15 3.09 -9.46 2.85
CA THR A 15 1.69 -9.69 3.24
C THR A 15 0.82 -8.52 2.83
N TRP A 16 1.28 -7.28 3.02
CA TRP A 16 0.57 -6.08 2.58
C TRP A 16 0.34 -6.05 1.06
N GLU A 17 1.37 -6.34 0.26
CA GLU A 17 1.24 -6.38 -1.20
C GLU A 17 0.30 -7.47 -1.71
N LYS A 18 0.25 -8.62 -1.02
CA LYS A 18 -0.73 -9.68 -1.29
C LYS A 18 -2.13 -9.21 -0.91
N MET A 19 -2.28 -8.56 0.24
CA MET A 19 -3.54 -7.99 0.69
C MET A 19 -4.10 -6.98 -0.31
N CYS A 20 -3.28 -6.05 -0.84
CA CYS A 20 -3.72 -5.09 -1.86
C CYS A 20 -4.21 -5.76 -3.15
N ARG A 21 -3.73 -6.96 -3.48
CA ARG A 21 -4.16 -7.75 -4.65
C ARG A 21 -5.32 -8.70 -4.34
N ALA A 22 -5.57 -9.01 -3.06
CA ALA A 22 -6.53 -10.01 -2.62
C ALA A 22 -7.96 -9.77 -3.14
N PRO A 23 -8.51 -8.54 -3.17
CA PRO A 23 -9.85 -8.29 -3.71
C PRO A 23 -10.01 -8.76 -5.15
N LYS A 24 -9.01 -8.48 -5.99
CA LYS A 24 -9.00 -8.86 -7.40
C LYS A 24 -8.85 -10.38 -7.57
N VAL A 25 -7.93 -11.00 -6.85
CA VAL A 25 -7.63 -12.43 -6.97
C VAL A 25 -8.80 -13.28 -6.46
N PHE A 26 -9.33 -12.95 -5.29
CA PHE A 26 -10.38 -13.73 -4.64
C PHE A 26 -11.79 -13.26 -5.03
N LYS A 27 -11.92 -12.27 -5.93
CA LYS A 27 -13.21 -11.66 -6.33
C LYS A 27 -14.02 -11.22 -5.10
N ALA A 28 -13.35 -10.60 -4.13
CA ALA A 28 -13.99 -10.11 -2.92
C ALA A 28 -14.56 -8.72 -3.17
N ASP A 29 -15.78 -8.50 -2.67
CA ASP A 29 -16.44 -7.19 -2.69
C ASP A 29 -15.84 -6.25 -1.65
N VAL A 30 -15.36 -6.80 -0.53
CA VAL A 30 -14.73 -6.06 0.57
C VAL A 30 -13.44 -6.74 0.99
N ALA A 31 -12.40 -5.94 1.23
CA ALA A 31 -11.15 -6.36 1.85
C ALA A 31 -10.99 -5.68 3.21
N MET A 32 -10.72 -6.48 4.25
CA MET A 32 -10.49 -5.99 5.61
C MET A 32 -9.11 -6.48 6.07
N MET A 33 -8.23 -5.53 6.37
CA MET A 33 -6.98 -5.78 7.10
C MET A 33 -7.18 -5.25 8.52
N CYS A 34 -7.36 -6.16 9.46
CA CYS A 34 -7.69 -5.89 10.86
C CYS A 34 -6.49 -6.13 11.78
N GLY A 35 -6.71 -5.99 13.08
CA GLY A 35 -5.69 -6.25 14.10
C GLY A 35 -4.59 -5.19 14.09
N ASP A 36 -3.41 -5.62 14.50
CA ASP A 36 -2.27 -4.76 14.74
C ASP A 36 -1.60 -4.29 13.44
N LEU A 37 -1.91 -3.05 13.07
CA LEU A 37 -1.20 -2.31 12.01
C LEU A 37 0.03 -1.56 12.52
N THR A 38 0.29 -1.50 13.83
CA THR A 38 1.24 -0.56 14.46
C THR A 38 2.70 -0.78 14.09
N GLY A 39 3.04 -1.91 13.44
CA GLY A 39 4.37 -2.15 12.85
C GLY A 39 4.55 -1.63 11.42
N LYS A 40 3.54 -0.99 10.81
CA LYS A 40 3.58 -0.59 9.39
C LYS A 40 3.11 0.85 9.16
N ALA A 41 4.01 1.69 8.65
CA ALA A 41 3.61 2.91 7.98
C ALA A 41 2.88 2.55 6.68
N ILE A 42 1.57 2.77 6.64
CA ILE A 42 0.76 2.64 5.43
C ILE A 42 0.69 4.04 4.80
N MET A 43 1.31 4.18 3.64
CA MET A 43 1.34 5.44 2.93
C MET A 43 1.06 5.22 1.45
N PRO A 44 0.12 5.97 0.86
CA PRO A 44 -0.16 5.87 -0.56
C PRO A 44 0.99 6.48 -1.38
N ILE A 45 1.27 5.83 -2.50
CA ILE A 45 2.12 6.36 -3.56
C ILE A 45 1.18 6.69 -4.71
N ILE A 46 1.12 7.96 -5.07
CA ILE A 46 0.14 8.48 -6.01
C ILE A 46 0.87 8.94 -7.26
N GLN A 47 0.51 8.38 -8.41
CA GLN A 47 0.99 8.83 -9.71
C GLN A 47 0.09 9.99 -10.18
N GLU A 48 0.60 11.22 -10.14
CA GLU A 48 -0.11 12.41 -10.62
C GLU A 48 -0.08 12.50 -12.16
N LYS A 49 1.01 12.06 -12.79
CA LYS A 49 1.25 12.04 -14.25
C LYS A 49 2.17 10.87 -14.60
N GLU A 50 2.33 10.53 -15.88
CA GLU A 50 3.22 9.42 -16.34
C GLU A 50 4.59 9.45 -15.63
N ASP A 51 5.25 10.61 -15.58
CA ASP A 51 6.57 10.79 -14.96
C ASP A 51 6.52 11.58 -13.64
N ARG A 52 5.43 11.45 -12.86
CA ARG A 52 5.34 12.16 -11.58
C ARG A 52 4.57 11.37 -10.55
N TRP A 53 5.26 11.04 -9.46
CA TRP A 53 4.69 10.42 -8.28
C TRP A 53 4.86 11.32 -7.07
N TYR A 54 3.98 11.21 -6.10
CA TYR A 54 4.21 11.75 -4.77
C TYR A 54 3.81 10.77 -3.67
N ALA A 55 4.45 10.96 -2.52
CA ALA A 55 4.07 10.32 -1.27
C ALA A 55 4.24 11.32 -0.12
N GLN A 56 3.56 11.11 1.01
CA GLN A 56 3.60 12.05 2.14
C GLN A 56 4.09 11.37 3.43
N PRO A 57 5.37 10.94 3.49
CA PRO A 57 5.90 10.31 4.69
C PRO A 57 5.91 11.33 5.83
N HIS A 58 5.31 10.96 6.96
CA HIS A 58 5.29 11.79 8.16
C HIS A 58 4.77 13.23 7.92
N GLY A 59 3.79 13.38 7.02
CA GLY A 59 3.17 14.67 6.70
C GLY A 59 3.95 15.58 5.75
N SER A 60 5.11 15.15 5.23
CA SER A 60 5.91 15.92 4.27
C SER A 60 5.74 15.40 2.84
N LYS A 61 5.23 16.22 1.91
CA LYS A 61 5.08 15.82 0.50
C LYS A 61 6.46 15.65 -0.17
N LYS A 62 6.78 14.43 -0.58
CA LYS A 62 7.93 14.09 -1.44
C LYS A 62 7.44 13.81 -2.85
N VAL A 63 8.09 14.42 -3.85
CA VAL A 63 7.76 14.26 -5.27
C VAL A 63 8.91 13.56 -5.98
N PHE A 64 8.58 12.60 -6.83
CA PHE A 64 9.51 11.79 -7.61
C PHE A 64 9.20 11.98 -9.09
N LYS A 65 10.23 12.27 -9.91
CA LYS A 65 10.11 12.40 -11.37
C LYS A 65 10.62 11.18 -12.14
N LYS A 66 11.43 10.35 -11.49
CA LYS A 66 11.98 9.12 -12.07
C LYS A 66 11.49 7.95 -11.25
N LYS A 67 11.03 6.90 -11.93
CA LYS A 67 10.60 5.66 -11.30
C LYS A 67 11.70 5.05 -10.41
N LYS A 68 12.97 5.11 -10.85
CA LYS A 68 14.11 4.62 -10.07
C LYS A 68 14.26 5.28 -8.69
N ASP A 69 13.96 6.57 -8.59
CA ASP A 69 14.07 7.30 -7.32
C ASP A 69 12.93 6.91 -6.37
N LEU A 70 11.75 6.63 -6.93
CA LEU A 70 10.62 6.07 -6.20
C LEU A 70 10.93 4.66 -5.71
N ASP A 71 11.46 3.79 -6.57
CA ASP A 71 11.78 2.39 -6.21
C ASP A 71 12.81 2.30 -5.09
N ARG A 72 13.73 3.27 -4.98
CA ARG A 72 14.71 3.35 -3.87
C ARG A 72 14.08 3.83 -2.55
N PHE A 73 12.94 4.51 -2.62
CA PHE A 73 12.25 5.06 -1.47
C PHE A 73 11.28 4.05 -0.82
N ILE A 74 10.80 3.06 -1.60
CA ILE A 74 9.89 1.99 -1.16
C ILE A 74 10.63 0.89 -0.41
#